data_AF-A0A510HW96-F1
#
_entry.id   AF-A0A510HW96-F1
#
_cell.length_a   1.000
_cell.length_b   1.000
_cell.length_c   1.000
_cell.angle_alpha   90.00
_cell.angle_beta   90.00
_cell.angle_gamma   90.00
#
_symmetry.space_group_name_H-M   'P 1'
#
loop_
_entity.id
_entity.type
_entity.pdbx_description
1 polymer ?
#
loop_
_entity_poly.entity_id
_entity_poly.type
_entity_poly.pdbx_seq_one_letter_code
_entity_poly.pdbx_strand_id
1 'polypeptide(L)' 'MGRGAKAATPQIEKVMGLPDPIWQELFEEVDRLKAVYQRLKEAPPEARSALEEEVLHSLTHLWAHTRVMWEELELTEDA' A
#
# COMPACT_ATOMS: atom_id res chain seq x y z
N MET A 1 -25.85 19.45 -12.24
CA MET A 1 -25.97 18.04 -12.63
C MET A 1 -24.87 17.76 -13.63
N GLY A 2 -23.87 16.90 -13.47
CA GLY A 2 -23.64 15.77 -12.58
C GLY A 2 -22.83 14.75 -13.40
N ARG A 3 -21.61 14.44 -12.93
CA ARG A 3 -20.64 13.37 -13.31
C ARG A 3 -19.23 14.00 -13.19
N GLY A 4 -18.51 13.86 -12.08
CA GLY A 4 -18.38 12.67 -11.25
C GLY A 4 -17.37 11.73 -11.91
N ALA A 5 -16.12 11.85 -11.48
CA ALA A 5 -15.00 10.91 -11.52
C ALA A 5 -14.83 10.00 -12.75
N LYS A 6 -13.65 10.09 -13.37
CA LYS A 6 -12.73 8.96 -13.47
C LYS A 6 -11.34 9.53 -13.65
N ALA A 7 -10.57 9.54 -12.56
CA ALA A 7 -9.14 9.76 -12.62
C ALA A 7 -8.56 8.82 -13.68
N ALA A 8 -7.72 9.36 -14.54
CA ALA A 8 -7.05 8.58 -15.56
C ALA A 8 -6.10 7.58 -14.89
N THR A 9 -6.53 6.34 -14.75
CA THR A 9 -5.63 5.21 -14.46
C THR A 9 -5.58 4.20 -15.61
N PRO A 10 -5.33 4.59 -16.87
CA PRO A 10 -4.87 3.62 -17.85
C PRO A 10 -3.35 3.47 -17.69
N GLN A 11 -2.85 2.24 -17.48
CA GLN A 11 -1.45 1.74 -17.72
C GLN A 11 -0.68 1.15 -16.51
N ILE A 12 -1.27 0.89 -15.35
CA ILE A 12 -0.56 0.14 -14.28
C ILE A 12 -0.55 -1.38 -14.54
N GLU A 13 -1.21 -1.88 -15.58
CA GLU A 13 -1.10 -3.29 -16.02
C GLU A 13 0.30 -3.71 -16.53
N LYS A 14 1.30 -2.79 -16.61
CA LYS A 14 2.56 -3.07 -17.35
C LYS A 14 3.85 -3.08 -16.55
N VAL A 15 3.84 -2.84 -15.24
CA VAL A 15 5.11 -2.81 -14.49
C VAL A 15 5.53 -4.20 -14.02
N MET A 16 4.58 -5.11 -13.70
CA MET A 16 4.88 -6.41 -13.07
C MET A 16 3.94 -7.57 -13.46
N GLY A 17 2.96 -7.38 -14.37
CA GLY A 17 1.98 -8.44 -14.71
C GLY A 17 1.00 -8.80 -13.58
N LEU A 18 0.95 -8.02 -12.50
CA LEU A 18 0.06 -8.26 -11.37
C LEU A 18 -1.41 -7.94 -11.73
N PRO A 19 -2.39 -8.75 -11.25
CA PRO A 19 -3.81 -8.44 -11.35
C PRO A 19 -4.17 -7.09 -10.72
N ASP A 20 -5.14 -6.39 -11.30
CA ASP A 20 -5.64 -5.11 -10.77
C ASP A 20 -6.04 -5.12 -9.28
N PRO A 21 -6.68 -6.18 -8.74
CA PRO A 21 -7.00 -6.25 -7.31
C PRO A 21 -5.75 -6.21 -6.42
N ILE A 22 -4.66 -6.88 -6.85
CA ILE A 22 -3.38 -6.88 -6.13
C ILE A 22 -2.81 -5.46 -6.06
N TRP A 23 -2.85 -4.73 -7.18
CA TRP A 23 -2.43 -3.33 -7.20
C TRP A 23 -3.26 -2.44 -6.29
N GLN A 24 -4.59 -2.63 -6.28
CA GLN A 24 -5.48 -1.84 -5.42
C GLN A 24 -5.12 -2.03 -3.94
N GLU A 25 -4.95 -3.27 -3.49
CA GLU A 25 -4.57 -3.57 -2.11
C GLU A 25 -3.22 -2.93 -1.73
N LEU A 26 -2.19 -3.08 -2.58
CA LEU A 26 -0.88 -2.47 -2.36
C LEU A 26 -0.96 -0.93 -2.27
N PHE A 27 -1.74 -0.30 -3.14
CA PHE A 27 -1.91 1.16 -3.08
C PHE A 27 -2.60 1.61 -1.80
N GLU A 28 -3.63 0.88 -1.34
CA GLU A 28 -4.29 1.20 -0.08
C GLU A 28 -3.34 1.08 1.12
N GLU A 29 -2.49 0.05 1.17
CA GLU A 29 -1.49 -0.10 2.24
C GLU A 29 -0.45 1.01 2.23
N VAL A 30 0.04 1.40 1.04
CA VAL A 30 0.96 2.52 0.88
C VAL A 30 0.29 3.85 1.30
N ASP A 31 -0.97 4.07 0.94
CA ASP A 31 -1.71 5.27 1.34
C ASP A 31 -1.92 5.33 2.86
N ARG A 32 -2.19 4.20 3.51
CA ARG A 32 -2.24 4.08 4.97
C ARG A 32 -0.90 4.47 5.59
N LEU A 33 0.20 3.88 5.14
CA LEU A 33 1.56 4.22 5.61
C LEU A 33 1.87 5.71 5.43
N LYS A 34 1.54 6.28 4.26
CA LYS A 34 1.76 7.69 3.97
C LYS A 34 1.01 8.59 4.94
N ALA A 35 -0.24 8.25 5.28
CA ALA A 35 -1.03 9.02 6.25
C ALA A 35 -0.39 9.00 7.65
N VAL A 36 0.06 7.84 8.12
CA VAL A 36 0.76 7.73 9.42
C VAL A 36 2.08 8.50 9.39
N TYR A 37 2.85 8.40 8.31
CA TYR A 37 4.10 9.13 8.16
C TYR A 37 3.90 10.66 8.15
N GLN A 38 2.85 11.16 7.50
CA GLN A 38 2.53 12.59 7.55
C GLN A 38 2.17 13.04 8.97
N ARG A 39 1.36 12.25 9.69
CA ARG A 39 1.06 12.51 11.12
C ARG A 39 2.33 12.55 11.96
N LEU A 40 3.27 11.62 11.74
CA LEU A 40 4.56 11.58 12.43
C LEU A 40 5.41 12.84 12.18
N LYS A 41 5.43 13.36 10.94
CA LYS A 41 6.19 14.58 10.61
C LYS A 41 5.69 15.82 11.35
N GLU A 42 4.40 15.87 11.64
CA GLU A 42 3.74 17.00 12.29
C GLU A 42 3.58 16.81 13.80
N ALA A 43 3.93 15.62 14.32
CA ALA A 43 3.68 15.26 15.70
C ALA A 43 4.63 15.95 16.70
N PRO A 44 4.11 16.39 17.85
CA PRO A 44 4.95 16.87 18.95
C PRO A 44 5.71 15.69 19.59
N PRO A 45 6.85 15.95 20.28
CA PRO A 45 7.75 14.92 20.78
C PRO A 45 7.07 13.81 21.59
N GLU A 46 6.04 14.16 22.35
CA GLU A 46 5.31 13.26 23.25
C GLU A 46 4.47 12.22 22.49
N ALA A 47 4.07 12.52 21.25
CA ALA A 47 3.27 11.64 20.39
C ALA A 47 4.11 10.89 19.34
N ARG A 48 5.40 11.24 19.19
CA ARG A 48 6.26 10.66 18.15
C ARG A 48 6.49 9.17 18.33
N SER A 49 6.75 8.70 19.56
CA SER A 49 7.09 7.29 19.79
C SER A 49 5.98 6.34 19.35
N ALA A 50 4.71 6.68 19.60
CA ALA A 50 3.57 5.87 19.19
C ALA A 50 3.40 5.87 17.66
N LEU A 51 3.64 7.01 17.01
CA LEU A 51 3.56 7.13 15.56
C LEU A 51 4.75 6.44 14.86
N GLU A 52 5.93 6.44 15.46
CA GLU A 52 7.10 5.68 14.98
C GLU A 52 6.82 4.18 15.04
N GLU A 53 6.19 3.69 16.11
CA GLU A 53 5.73 2.30 16.21
C GLU A 53 4.64 1.97 15.16
N GLU A 54 3.67 2.85 14.97
CA GLU A 54 2.61 2.69 13.95
C GLU A 54 3.18 2.66 12.52
N VAL A 55 4.21 3.48 12.23
CA VAL A 55 4.95 3.45 10.95
C VAL A 55 5.69 2.13 10.78
N LEU A 56 6.43 1.67 11.81
CA LEU A 56 7.17 0.41 11.75
C LEU A 56 6.24 -0.80 11.56
N HIS A 57 5.09 -0.78 12.24
CA HIS A 57 4.06 -1.79 12.09
C HIS A 57 3.49 -1.80 10.66
N SER A 58 3.15 -0.62 10.13
CA SER A 58 2.63 -0.48 8.76
C SER A 58 3.63 -0.95 7.70
N LEU A 59 4.92 -0.66 7.88
CA LEU A 59 5.99 -1.13 6.99
C LEU A 59 6.16 -2.66 7.04
N THR A 60 6.09 -3.24 8.24
CA THR A 60 6.20 -4.69 8.43
C THR A 60 5.01 -5.41 7.81
N HIS A 61 3.81 -4.83 7.95
CA HIS A 61 2.59 -5.35 7.32
C HIS A 61 2.70 -5.33 5.80
N LEU A 62 3.06 -4.18 5.21
CA LEU A 62 3.25 -4.04 3.76
C LEU A 62 4.27 -5.02 3.21
N TRP A 63 5.39 -5.21 3.91
CA TRP A 63 6.39 -6.19 3.52
C TRP A 63 5.85 -7.62 3.54
N ALA A 64 5.15 -8.00 4.62
CA ALA A 64 4.57 -9.34 4.74
C ALA A 64 3.49 -9.59 3.67
N HIS A 65 2.60 -8.62 3.44
CA HIS A 65 1.53 -8.71 2.44
C HIS A 65 2.11 -8.86 1.03
N THR A 66 3.07 -8.00 0.67
CA THR A 66 3.77 -8.09 -0.63
C THR A 66 4.47 -9.43 -0.81
N ARG A 67 5.08 -9.99 0.25
CA ARG A 67 5.74 -11.30 0.21
C ARG A 67 4.74 -12.44 -0.04
N VAL A 68 3.60 -12.43 0.65
CA VAL A 68 2.54 -13.42 0.45
C VAL A 68 2.00 -13.35 -0.98
N MET A 69 1.73 -12.15 -1.49
CA MET A 69 1.28 -11.96 -2.88
C MET A 69 2.29 -12.51 -3.89
N TRP A 70 3.59 -12.32 -3.63
CA TRP A 70 4.66 -12.87 -4.47
C TRP A 70 4.71 -14.40 -4.44
N GLU A 71 4.66 -15.00 -3.24
CA GLU A 71 4.61 -16.46 -3.05
C GLU A 71 3.38 -17.08 -3.75
N GLU A 72 2.21 -16.42 -3.70
CA GLU A 72 0.99 -16.89 -4.37
C GLU A 72 1.11 -16.86 -5.90
N LEU A 73 1.79 -15.84 -6.45
CA LEU A 73 2.01 -15.73 -7.89
C LEU A 73 2.95 -16.82 -8.42
N GLU A 74 4.04 -17.10 -7.70
CA GLU A 74 4.96 -18.20 -8.03
C GLU A 74 4.21 -19.54 -8.10
N LEU A 75 3.29 -19.79 -7.16
CA LEU A 75 2.47 -21.01 -7.15
C LEU A 75 1.47 -21.11 -8.30
N THR A 76 1.00 -19.97 -8.85
CA THR A 76 0.11 -19.95 -10.02
C THR A 76 0.83 -20.09 -11.37
N GLU A 77 2.13 -19.79 -11.45
CA GLU A 77 2.90 -19.99 -12.69
C GLU A 77 3.34 -21.46 -12.88
N ASP A 78 3.43 -22.23 -11.79
CA ASP A 78 3.83 -23.65 -11.79
C ASP A 78 2.65 -24.65 -11.95
N ALA A 79 1.40 -24.17 -12.09
CA ALA A 79 0.16 -24.97 -12.15
C ALA A 79 -0.45 -25.08 -13.57
#